data_AF-A0A944N5Y5-F1
#
_entry.id   AF-A0A944N5Y5-F1
#
_cell.length_a   1.000
_cell.length_b   1.000
_cell.length_c   1.000
_cell.angle_alpha   90.00
_cell.angle_beta   90.00
_cell.angle_gamma   90.00
#
_symmetry.space_group_name_H-M   'P 1'
#
loop_
_entity.id
_entity.type
_entity.pdbx_description
1 polymer ?
#
loop_
_entity_poly.entity_id
_entity_poly.type
_entity_poly.pdbx_seq_one_letter_code
_entity_poly.pdbx_strand_id
1 'polypeptide(L)'
;GSTLDAQLLGETAAHEMGHQLGLFHTTEQGGTSFDILSDTAECPKSSMDNDSNGQMSAEECEGYGGENVMFWTAWSSSSRSAGKKQETLSSYQQQVLKYSPIAK
;
A
#
# COMPACT_ATOMS: atom_id res chain seq x y z
N GLY A 1 27.35 3.35 10.22
CA GLY A 1 26.27 2.98 9.28
C GLY A 1 24.99 2.94 10.07
N SER A 2 23.93 3.58 9.58
CA SER A 2 22.59 3.39 10.12
C SER A 2 22.16 1.94 9.90
N THR A 3 21.62 1.30 10.94
CA THR A 3 20.97 0.00 10.82
C THR A 3 19.81 0.10 9.84
N LEU A 4 19.73 -0.84 8.90
CA LEU A 4 18.60 -0.95 7.98
C LEU A 4 17.33 -1.22 8.79
N ASP A 5 16.25 -0.50 8.45
CA ASP A 5 14.93 -0.76 9.00
C ASP A 5 14.36 -2.01 8.32
N ALA A 6 14.40 -3.15 9.03
CA ALA A 6 14.02 -4.44 8.48
C ALA A 6 12.54 -4.51 8.10
N GLN A 7 11.68 -3.75 8.79
CA GLN A 7 10.26 -3.66 8.46
C GLN A 7 10.09 -2.97 7.12
N LEU A 8 10.63 -1.75 6.97
CA LEU A 8 10.51 -0.99 5.74
C LEU A 8 11.07 -1.76 4.54
N LEU A 9 12.23 -2.40 4.72
CA LEU A 9 12.82 -3.23 3.67
C LEU A 9 11.89 -4.40 3.27
N GLY A 10 11.28 -5.07 4.24
CA GLY A 10 10.35 -6.18 3.99
C GLY A 10 9.08 -5.74 3.29
N GLU A 11 8.50 -4.61 3.71
CA GLU A 11 7.32 -4.01 3.09
C GLU A 11 7.62 -3.57 1.65
N THR A 12 8.74 -2.87 1.42
CA THR A 12 9.18 -2.50 0.06
C THR A 12 9.42 -3.73 -0.80
N ALA A 13 10.11 -4.75 -0.29
CA ALA A 13 10.33 -5.98 -1.07
C ALA A 13 9.01 -6.67 -1.43
N ALA A 14 8.05 -6.75 -0.50
CA ALA A 14 6.74 -7.33 -0.76
C ALA A 14 5.94 -6.51 -1.79
N HIS A 15 6.00 -5.18 -1.70
CA HIS A 15 5.36 -4.23 -2.62
C HIS A 15 5.87 -4.39 -4.05
N GLU A 16 7.19 -4.35 -4.25
CA GLU A 16 7.79 -4.50 -5.58
C GLU A 16 7.54 -5.90 -6.17
N MET A 17 7.55 -6.94 -5.33
CA MET A 17 7.18 -8.29 -5.77
C MET A 17 5.68 -8.37 -6.14
N GLY A 18 4.82 -7.62 -5.45
CA GLY A 18 3.42 -7.47 -5.80
C GLY A 18 3.26 -6.89 -7.21
N HIS A 19 3.98 -5.81 -7.53
CA HIS A 19 4.01 -5.25 -8.89
C HIS A 19 4.53 -6.24 -9.93
N GLN A 20 5.64 -6.92 -9.61
CA GLN A 20 6.20 -7.93 -10.50
C GLN A 20 5.21 -9.06 -10.81
N LEU A 21 4.30 -9.37 -9.87
CA LEU A 21 3.29 -10.41 -10.00
C LEU A 21 1.93 -9.91 -10.54
N GLY A 22 1.80 -8.60 -10.82
CA GLY A 22 0.66 -8.01 -11.52
C GLY A 22 -0.30 -7.20 -10.66
N LEU A 23 0.09 -6.84 -9.43
CA LEU A 23 -0.67 -5.90 -8.61
C LEU A 23 -0.30 -4.44 -8.95
N PHE A 24 -1.23 -3.53 -8.69
CA PHE A 24 -1.07 -2.08 -8.86
C PHE A 24 -1.33 -1.38 -7.53
N HIS A 25 -1.04 -0.09 -7.45
CA HIS A 25 -1.35 0.65 -6.24
C HIS A 25 -2.85 0.66 -5.98
N THR A 26 -3.27 0.31 -4.77
CA THR A 26 -4.70 0.38 -4.39
C THR A 26 -5.22 1.82 -4.49
N THR A 27 -4.38 2.78 -4.15
CA THR A 27 -4.59 4.22 -4.36
C THR A 27 -3.25 4.83 -4.75
N GLU A 28 -3.24 5.57 -5.86
CA GLU A 28 -2.07 6.34 -6.30
C GLU A 28 -1.86 7.59 -5.44
N GLN A 29 -0.66 8.18 -5.52
CA GLN A 29 -0.26 9.38 -4.77
C GLN A 29 -1.35 10.46 -4.70
N GLY A 30 -2.00 10.76 -5.82
CA GLY A 30 -2.98 11.84 -5.90
C GLY A 30 -4.37 11.52 -5.35
N GLY A 31 -4.67 10.28 -4.94
CA GLY A 31 -5.99 9.89 -4.43
C GLY A 31 -7.12 10.03 -5.44
N THR A 32 -6.81 9.99 -6.73
CA THR A 32 -7.77 10.12 -7.85
C THR A 32 -7.68 8.97 -8.86
N SER A 33 -6.81 8.00 -8.59
CA SER A 33 -6.61 6.79 -9.41
C SER A 33 -6.40 5.62 -8.46
N PHE A 34 -7.07 4.51 -8.77
CA PHE A 34 -7.18 3.33 -7.93
C PHE A 34 -6.90 2.08 -8.77
N ASP A 35 -6.63 0.96 -8.14
CA ASP A 35 -6.51 -0.31 -8.86
C ASP A 35 -7.88 -0.78 -9.41
N ILE A 36 -7.85 -1.88 -10.18
CA ILE A 36 -9.05 -2.44 -10.79
C ILE A 36 -9.80 -3.42 -9.86
N LEU A 37 -9.29 -3.67 -8.65
CA LEU A 37 -9.78 -4.71 -7.77
C LEU A 37 -10.84 -4.15 -6.83
N SER A 38 -12.10 -4.57 -7.00
CA SER A 38 -13.23 -4.01 -6.25
C SER A 38 -13.24 -4.31 -4.74
N ASP A 39 -12.34 -5.16 -4.25
CA ASP A 39 -12.24 -5.53 -2.83
C ASP A 39 -11.06 -4.85 -2.11
N THR A 40 -10.37 -3.92 -2.77
CA THR A 40 -9.41 -3.02 -2.13
C THR A 40 -10.13 -1.76 -1.68
N ALA A 41 -9.72 -1.23 -0.52
CA ALA A 41 -10.25 0.04 -0.05
C ALA A 41 -9.61 1.18 -0.84
N GLU A 42 -10.43 2.11 -1.29
CA GLU A 42 -9.99 3.34 -1.96
C GLU A 42 -9.82 4.46 -0.92
N CYS A 43 -8.75 5.25 -1.06
CA CYS A 43 -8.51 6.44 -0.25
C CYS A 43 -8.62 7.72 -1.10
N PRO A 44 -9.85 8.21 -1.37
CA PRO A 44 -10.04 9.32 -2.27
C PRO A 44 -9.62 10.66 -1.65
N LYS A 45 -8.90 11.46 -2.45
CA LYS A 45 -8.44 12.80 -2.07
C LYS A 45 -9.55 13.71 -1.55
N SER A 46 -10.75 13.61 -2.12
CA SER A 46 -11.88 14.47 -1.75
C SER A 46 -12.33 14.35 -0.29
N SER A 47 -12.01 13.25 0.39
CA SER A 47 -12.42 13.02 1.78
C SER A 47 -11.27 12.69 2.73
N MET A 48 -10.10 12.34 2.21
CA MET A 48 -9.00 11.81 3.02
C MET A 48 -7.74 12.71 3.03
N ASP A 49 -7.61 13.68 2.12
CA ASP A 49 -6.50 14.65 2.09
C ASP A 49 -6.70 15.70 3.20
N ASN A 50 -6.46 15.29 4.44
CA ASN A 50 -6.76 16.04 5.65
C ASN A 50 -5.80 17.22 5.85
N ASP A 51 -4.57 17.10 5.37
CA ASP A 51 -3.59 18.18 5.43
C ASP A 51 -3.60 19.09 4.19
N SER A 52 -4.41 18.75 3.17
CA SER A 52 -4.57 19.50 1.92
C SER A 52 -3.27 19.68 1.14
N ASN A 53 -2.29 18.79 1.34
CA ASN A 53 -1.03 18.80 0.60
C ASN A 53 -1.20 18.21 -0.82
N GLY A 54 -2.33 17.54 -1.05
CA GLY A 54 -2.70 16.99 -2.34
C GLY A 54 -2.23 15.59 -2.64
N GLN A 55 -1.67 14.88 -1.65
CA GLN A 55 -1.13 13.54 -1.71
C GLN A 55 -1.70 12.70 -0.57
N MET A 56 -1.90 11.41 -0.82
CA MET A 56 -2.49 10.50 0.16
C MET A 56 -1.43 9.84 1.02
N SER A 57 -1.26 10.24 2.28
CA SER A 57 -0.39 9.50 3.19
C SER A 57 -1.02 8.19 3.68
N ALA A 58 -0.21 7.23 4.14
CA ALA A 58 -0.73 6.02 4.77
C ALA A 58 -1.53 6.37 6.05
N GLU A 59 -1.10 7.41 6.76
CA GLU A 59 -1.77 7.97 7.94
C GLU A 59 -3.19 8.49 7.65
N GLU A 60 -3.35 9.24 6.57
CA GLU A 60 -4.66 9.74 6.15
C GLU A 60 -5.59 8.62 5.68
N CYS A 61 -5.00 7.52 5.23
CA CYS A 61 -5.69 6.37 4.67
C CYS A 61 -5.77 5.19 5.63
N GLU A 62 -5.62 5.43 6.94
CA GLU A 62 -5.81 4.39 7.96
C GLU A 62 -7.22 3.80 7.88
N GLY A 63 -7.31 2.49 7.62
CA GLY A 63 -8.59 1.79 7.40
C GLY A 63 -9.22 2.01 6.02
N TYR A 64 -8.58 2.82 5.16
CA TYR A 64 -8.95 3.07 3.77
C TYR A 64 -7.84 2.63 2.80
N GLY A 65 -7.00 1.69 3.22
CA GLY A 65 -6.01 1.03 2.37
C GLY A 65 -4.55 1.30 2.74
N GLY A 66 -4.25 2.19 3.70
CA GLY A 66 -2.88 2.48 4.15
C GLY A 66 -2.11 1.25 4.69
N GLU A 67 -2.82 0.21 5.09
CA GLU A 67 -2.35 -1.06 5.63
C GLU A 67 -2.11 -2.12 4.54
N ASN A 68 -2.52 -1.82 3.31
CA ASN A 68 -2.32 -2.70 2.17
C ASN A 68 -0.86 -2.64 1.72
N VAL A 69 -0.28 -3.81 1.43
CA VAL A 69 1.09 -3.92 0.90
C VAL A 69 1.26 -3.09 -0.38
N MET A 70 0.21 -2.95 -1.18
CA MET A 70 0.23 -2.21 -2.44
C MET A 70 -0.18 -0.74 -2.29
N PHE A 71 -0.29 -0.18 -1.08
CA PHE A 71 -0.50 1.26 -0.96
C PHE A 71 0.80 2.02 -1.30
N TRP A 72 0.72 3.10 -2.08
CA TRP A 72 1.86 3.70 -2.78
C TRP A 72 2.97 4.26 -1.87
N THR A 73 2.65 4.59 -0.62
CA THR A 73 3.61 5.11 0.36
C THR A 73 3.59 4.27 1.63
N ALA A 74 4.77 4.12 2.24
CA ALA A 74 4.90 3.51 3.55
C ALA A 74 4.41 4.46 4.66
N TRP A 75 4.08 3.86 5.80
CA TRP A 75 3.87 4.58 7.06
C TRP A 75 5.10 5.41 7.46
N SER A 76 4.85 6.57 8.07
CA SER A 76 5.92 7.39 8.65
C SER A 76 6.75 6.61 9.69
N SER A 77 8.00 7.03 9.91
CA SER A 77 8.89 6.38 10.87
C SER A 77 8.30 6.31 12.28
N SER A 78 7.53 7.33 12.69
CA SER A 78 6.80 7.36 13.96
C SER A 78 5.70 6.32 14.01
N SER A 79 4.88 6.22 12.96
CA SER A 79 3.80 5.23 12.86
C SER A 79 4.34 3.80 12.86
N ARG A 80 5.42 3.54 12.12
CA ARG A 80 6.11 2.24 12.10
C ARG A 80 6.70 1.89 13.47
N SER A 81 7.30 2.87 14.16
CA SER A 81 7.78 2.69 15.54
C SER A 81 6.64 2.41 16.54
N ALA A 82 5.43 2.88 16.25
CA ALA A 82 4.22 2.58 17.00
C ALA A 82 3.56 1.24 16.60
N GLY A 83 4.16 0.50 15.66
CA GLY A 83 3.74 -0.84 15.26
C GLY A 83 2.84 -0.89 14.02
N LYS A 84 2.58 0.23 13.34
CA LYS A 84 1.85 0.25 12.06
C LYS A 84 2.66 -0.44 10.97
N LYS A 85 1.97 -1.20 10.12
CA LYS A 85 2.56 -2.04 9.07
C LYS A 85 1.70 -2.05 7.81
N GLN A 86 2.35 -2.25 6.67
CA GLN A 86 1.69 -2.63 5.42
C GLN A 86 1.78 -4.14 5.25
N GLU A 87 0.80 -4.86 5.78
CA GLU A 87 0.86 -6.32 5.89
C GLU A 87 -0.39 -7.04 5.34
N THR A 88 -1.32 -6.28 4.75
CA THR A 88 -2.58 -6.82 4.25
C THR A 88 -2.60 -6.95 2.72
N LEU A 89 -3.27 -7.99 2.25
CA LEU A 89 -3.64 -8.20 0.85
C LEU A 89 -5.11 -8.62 0.79
N SER A 90 -5.86 -8.04 -0.15
CA SER A 90 -7.26 -8.40 -0.40
C SER A 90 -7.38 -9.83 -0.94
N SER A 91 -8.60 -10.36 -0.96
CA SER A 91 -8.84 -11.71 -1.49
C SER A 91 -8.56 -11.77 -2.99
N TYR A 92 -8.89 -10.71 -3.73
CA TYR A 92 -8.63 -10.66 -5.17
C TYR A 92 -7.15 -10.42 -5.47
N GLN A 93 -6.44 -9.63 -4.66
CA GLN A 93 -4.99 -9.51 -4.78
C GLN A 93 -4.31 -10.87 -4.62
N GLN A 94 -4.72 -11.67 -3.63
CA GLN A 94 -4.20 -13.03 -3.45
C GLN A 94 -4.49 -13.93 -4.67
N GLN A 95 -5.65 -13.78 -5.31
CA GLN A 95 -5.96 -14.51 -6.55
C GLN A 95 -5.06 -14.08 -7.71
N VAL A 96 -4.82 -12.78 -7.89
CA VAL A 96 -3.90 -12.26 -8.92
C VAL A 96 -2.50 -12.85 -8.71
N LEU A 97 -1.98 -12.79 -7.48
CA LEU A 97 -0.68 -13.37 -7.15
C LEU A 97 -0.62 -14.88 -7.44
N LYS A 98 -1.66 -15.62 -7.05
CA LYS A 98 -1.75 -17.08 -7.26
C LYS A 98 -1.77 -17.48 -8.73
N TYR A 99 -2.42 -16.69 -9.58
CA TYR A 99 -2.56 -16.98 -11.00
C TYR A 99 -1.58 -16.21 -11.88
N SER A 100 -0.64 -15.48 -11.28
CA SER A 100 0.40 -14.75 -11.99
C SER A 100 1.23 -15.73 -12.84
N PRO A 101 1.43 -15.47 -14.14
CA PRO A 101 2.22 -16.34 -15.01
C PRO A 101 3.67 -16.54 -14.55
N ILE A 102 4.18 -15.60 -13.75
CA ILE A 102 5.56 -15.57 -13.23
C ILE A 102 5.70 -16.39 -11.95
N ALA A 103 4.61 -16.67 -11.25
CA ALA A 103 4.61 -17.48 -10.02
C ALA A 103 4.69 -19.00 -10.27
N LYS A 104 4.95 -19.44 -11.51
CA LYS A 104 5.04 -20.85 -11.93
C LYS A 104 6.46 -21.38 -11.97
#